data_AF-A0A524LJR5-F1
#
_entry.id   AF-A0A524LJR5-F1
#
_cell.length_a   1.000
_cell.length_b   1.000
_cell.length_c   1.000
_cell.angle_alpha   90.00
_cell.angle_beta   90.00
_cell.angle_gamma   90.00
#
_symmetry.space_group_name_H-M   'P 1'
#
loop_
_entity.id
_entity.type
_entity.pdbx_description
1 polymer ?
#
loop_
_entity_poly.entity_id
_entity_poly.type
_entity_poly.pdbx_seq_one_letter_code
_entity_poly.pdbx_strand_id
1 'polypeptide(L)'
;MLRKEHFQKLADIVGEDFFSTEEYMTQLYSHDISALPGIVNDIINPHAEAVAQPTTSEIVSNLLKYCKENKIQVIPRGHGTSGYGGALPTKGGLVLDMTRMNGIYDIDKGSMTIEVGAGIIWGRLLEYLEDEGLSVATYPSSAPSCTVGGWVAAGGCGIGSTKYGGIREQVVEMTVVLPDGEIIKTIEKIDDIFKDGSPEPFFKGDDDFYYQSEVSEETDEQATS
;
A
#
# COMPACT_ATOMS: atom_id res chain seq x y z
N MET A 1 -12.29 -13.08 13.59
CA MET A 1 -13.73 -12.91 13.42
C MET A 1 -14.19 -11.75 14.28
N LEU A 2 -14.45 -10.64 13.62
CA LEU A 2 -14.95 -9.38 14.15
C LEU A 2 -16.44 -9.54 14.47
N ARG A 3 -16.77 -9.49 15.76
CA ARG A 3 -18.15 -9.63 16.24
C ARG A 3 -18.89 -8.29 16.23
N LYS A 4 -20.22 -8.36 16.08
CA LYS A 4 -21.12 -7.20 16.04
C LYS A 4 -20.99 -6.24 17.24
N GLU A 5 -20.59 -6.75 18.40
CA GLU A 5 -20.37 -5.94 19.62
C GLU A 5 -19.30 -4.86 19.44
N HIS A 6 -18.38 -5.02 18.48
CA HIS A 6 -17.32 -4.06 18.18
C HIS A 6 -17.75 -2.96 17.19
N PHE A 7 -18.84 -3.17 16.45
CA PHE A 7 -19.21 -2.30 15.32
C PHE A 7 -19.48 -0.86 15.74
N GLN A 8 -20.28 -0.64 16.78
CA GLN A 8 -20.54 0.71 17.26
C GLN A 8 -19.25 1.42 17.67
N LYS A 9 -18.35 0.72 18.38
CA LYS A 9 -17.11 1.32 18.85
C LYS A 9 -16.16 1.67 17.70
N LEU A 10 -16.10 0.84 16.66
CA LEU A 10 -15.33 1.14 15.45
C LEU A 10 -15.93 2.32 14.67
N ALA A 11 -17.26 2.37 14.55
CA ALA A 11 -17.98 3.50 13.95
C ALA A 11 -17.75 4.81 14.72
N ASP A 12 -17.76 4.77 16.05
CA ASP A 12 -17.47 5.96 16.88
C ASP A 12 -16.04 6.49 16.67
N ILE A 13 -15.07 5.62 16.38
CA ILE A 13 -13.67 6.01 16.17
C ILE A 13 -13.47 6.65 14.79
N VAL A 14 -14.00 6.02 13.74
CA VAL A 14 -13.79 6.47 12.34
C VAL A 14 -14.82 7.51 11.89
N GLY A 15 -15.97 7.58 12.56
CA GLY A 15 -17.17 8.30 12.14
C GLY A 15 -18.18 7.36 11.48
N GLU A 16 -19.47 7.50 11.81
CA GLU A 16 -20.53 6.61 11.32
C GLU A 16 -20.60 6.57 9.78
N ASP A 17 -20.41 7.72 9.12
CA ASP A 17 -20.39 7.83 7.65
C ASP A 17 -19.19 7.12 6.99
N PHE A 18 -18.17 6.78 7.78
CA PHE A 18 -16.92 6.17 7.32
C PHE A 18 -16.75 4.72 7.79
N PHE A 19 -17.81 4.14 8.38
CA PHE A 19 -17.85 2.73 8.77
C PHE A 19 -19.00 2.01 8.05
N SER A 20 -18.73 0.83 7.50
CA SER A 20 -19.76 0.04 6.84
C SER A 20 -19.66 -1.44 7.15
N THR A 21 -20.82 -2.06 7.33
CA THR A 21 -20.99 -3.52 7.43
C THR A 21 -21.98 -4.03 6.37
N GLU A 22 -22.38 -3.15 5.44
CA GLU A 22 -23.31 -3.47 4.37
C GLU A 22 -22.73 -4.56 3.47
N GLU A 23 -23.58 -5.51 3.08
CA GLU A 23 -23.15 -6.70 2.32
C GLU A 23 -22.44 -6.32 1.01
N TYR A 24 -22.92 -5.30 0.30
CA TYR A 24 -22.30 -4.85 -0.93
C TYR A 24 -20.89 -4.29 -0.70
N MET A 25 -20.67 -3.59 0.42
CA MET A 25 -19.36 -3.05 0.78
C MET A 25 -18.42 -4.19 1.17
N THR A 26 -18.84 -5.06 2.09
CA THR A 26 -17.99 -6.15 2.55
C THR A 26 -17.63 -7.11 1.40
N GLN A 27 -18.55 -7.41 0.48
CA GLN A 27 -18.27 -8.20 -0.72
C GLN A 27 -17.25 -7.53 -1.66
N LEU A 28 -17.41 -6.23 -1.94
CA LEU A 28 -16.48 -5.48 -2.79
C LEU A 28 -15.06 -5.48 -2.22
N TYR A 29 -14.93 -5.31 -0.90
CA TYR A 29 -13.65 -5.26 -0.21
C TYR A 29 -13.08 -6.65 0.14
N SER A 30 -13.80 -7.73 -0.19
CA SER A 30 -13.33 -9.11 -0.06
C SER A 30 -12.47 -9.59 -1.23
N HIS A 31 -12.37 -8.81 -2.30
CA HIS A 31 -11.66 -9.20 -3.53
C HIS A 31 -10.64 -8.13 -3.93
N ASP A 32 -9.52 -8.53 -4.53
CA ASP A 32 -8.62 -7.66 -5.30
C ASP A 32 -8.57 -8.16 -6.76
N ILE A 33 -7.58 -7.72 -7.56
CA ILE A 33 -7.44 -8.15 -8.96
C ILE A 33 -6.85 -9.57 -9.06
N SER A 34 -6.44 -10.20 -7.96
CA SER A 34 -5.87 -11.54 -8.00
C SER A 34 -6.89 -12.57 -8.51
N ALA A 35 -6.41 -13.45 -9.39
CA ALA A 35 -7.16 -14.60 -9.87
C ALA A 35 -6.80 -15.81 -9.00
N LEU A 36 -7.35 -15.88 -7.77
CA LEU A 36 -7.20 -17.07 -6.96
C LEU A 36 -7.80 -18.29 -7.68
N PRO A 37 -7.07 -19.40 -7.83
CA PRO A 37 -7.63 -20.64 -8.36
C PRO A 37 -8.87 -21.06 -7.54
N GLY A 38 -9.94 -21.54 -8.18
CA GLY A 38 -11.22 -21.80 -7.52
C GLY A 38 -11.11 -22.64 -6.24
N ILE A 39 -10.29 -23.70 -6.26
CA ILE A 39 -10.05 -24.54 -5.08
C ILE A 39 -9.38 -23.79 -3.92
N VAL A 40 -8.49 -22.85 -4.23
CA VAL A 40 -7.82 -22.01 -3.23
C VAL A 40 -8.81 -20.98 -2.67
N ASN A 41 -9.63 -20.40 -3.54
CA ASN A 41 -10.66 -19.44 -3.13
C ASN A 41 -11.70 -20.09 -2.20
N ASP A 42 -12.15 -21.32 -2.50
CA ASP A 42 -13.13 -22.03 -1.67
C ASP A 42 -12.56 -22.39 -0.28
N ILE A 43 -11.25 -22.65 -0.18
CA ILE A 43 -10.57 -22.95 1.08
C ILE A 43 -10.34 -21.69 1.92
N ILE A 44 -9.84 -20.62 1.29
CA ILE A 44 -9.50 -19.38 1.99
C ILE A 44 -10.75 -18.58 2.32
N ASN A 45 -11.71 -18.56 1.39
CA ASN A 45 -12.95 -17.78 1.43
C ASN A 45 -12.74 -16.36 2.02
N PRO A 46 -11.95 -15.50 1.34
CA PRO A 46 -11.71 -14.15 1.83
C PRO A 46 -13.03 -13.42 2.04
N HIS A 47 -13.22 -12.85 3.24
CA HIS A 47 -14.45 -12.14 3.56
C HIS A 47 -14.13 -10.96 4.49
N ALA A 48 -14.50 -9.75 4.11
CA ALA A 48 -14.48 -8.61 5.02
C ALA A 48 -15.69 -8.70 5.96
N GLU A 49 -15.52 -8.38 7.23
CA GLU A 49 -16.64 -8.30 8.19
C GLU A 49 -17.10 -6.87 8.43
N ALA A 50 -16.20 -5.91 8.22
CA ALA A 50 -16.48 -4.48 8.19
C ALA A 50 -15.44 -3.74 7.35
N VAL A 51 -15.78 -2.53 6.92
CA VAL A 51 -14.89 -1.61 6.23
C VAL A 51 -14.85 -0.29 7.01
N ALA A 52 -13.66 0.26 7.23
CA ALA A 52 -13.45 1.60 7.79
C ALA A 52 -12.63 2.45 6.83
N GLN A 53 -13.05 3.70 6.61
CA GLN A 53 -12.44 4.66 5.69
C GLN A 53 -11.84 5.86 6.45
N PRO A 54 -10.70 5.71 7.14
CA PRO A 54 -10.10 6.79 7.93
C PRO A 54 -9.69 7.98 7.08
N THR A 55 -9.72 9.17 7.67
CA THR A 55 -9.31 10.42 7.02
C THR A 55 -7.99 10.99 7.57
N THR A 56 -7.50 10.50 8.71
CA THR A 56 -6.24 10.94 9.34
C THR A 56 -5.48 9.79 9.99
N SER A 57 -4.18 10.00 10.24
CA SER A 57 -3.31 9.04 10.92
C SER A 57 -3.74 8.78 12.38
N GLU A 58 -4.33 9.77 13.05
CA GLU A 58 -4.85 9.62 14.42
C GLU A 58 -6.06 8.69 14.46
N ILE A 59 -6.95 8.77 13.47
CA ILE A 59 -8.07 7.84 13.34
C ILE A 59 -7.55 6.41 13.12
N VAL A 60 -6.54 6.25 12.25
CA VAL A 60 -5.87 4.95 12.04
C VAL A 60 -5.26 4.45 13.35
N SER A 61 -4.54 5.29 14.10
CA SER A 61 -3.95 4.96 15.39
C SER A 61 -4.98 4.44 16.39
N ASN A 62 -6.11 5.13 16.50
CA ASN A 62 -7.19 4.75 17.42
C ASN A 62 -7.86 3.44 16.99
N LEU A 63 -8.07 3.22 15.68
CA LEU A 63 -8.58 1.96 15.16
C LEU A 63 -7.63 0.80 15.44
N LEU A 64 -6.33 0.97 15.19
CA LEU A 64 -5.33 -0.09 15.41
C LEU A 64 -5.18 -0.44 16.88
N LYS A 65 -5.17 0.55 17.79
CA LYS A 65 -5.20 0.33 19.25
C LYS A 65 -6.37 -0.54 19.66
N TYR A 66 -7.58 -0.12 19.27
CA TYR A 66 -8.80 -0.86 19.60
C TYR A 66 -8.77 -2.28 19.01
N CYS A 67 -8.34 -2.43 17.77
CA CYS A 67 -8.25 -3.73 17.12
C CYS A 67 -7.21 -4.64 17.79
N LYS A 68 -6.05 -4.11 18.19
CA LYS A 68 -5.01 -4.88 18.91
C LYS A 68 -5.52 -5.37 20.26
N GLU A 69 -6.16 -4.50 21.05
CA GLU A 69 -6.75 -4.85 22.36
C GLU A 69 -7.80 -5.96 22.24
N ASN A 70 -8.61 -5.92 21.17
CA ASN A 70 -9.71 -6.86 20.94
C ASN A 70 -9.36 -8.02 20.01
N LYS A 71 -8.08 -8.14 19.60
CA LYS A 71 -7.58 -9.20 18.68
C LYS A 71 -8.34 -9.25 17.35
N ILE A 72 -8.75 -8.09 16.84
CA ILE A 72 -9.40 -7.91 15.55
C ILE A 72 -8.33 -7.85 14.47
N GLN A 73 -8.49 -8.64 13.40
CA GLN A 73 -7.61 -8.58 12.23
C GLN A 73 -7.88 -7.31 11.45
N VAL A 74 -6.83 -6.65 10.98
CA VAL A 74 -6.92 -5.42 10.18
C VAL A 74 -6.18 -5.63 8.87
N ILE A 75 -6.83 -5.29 7.76
CA ILE A 75 -6.28 -5.41 6.42
C ILE A 75 -6.20 -4.02 5.81
N PRO A 76 -5.01 -3.40 5.74
CA PRO A 76 -4.85 -2.12 5.05
C PRO A 76 -5.06 -2.31 3.55
N ARG A 77 -5.80 -1.39 2.94
CA ARG A 77 -6.18 -1.48 1.53
C ARG A 77 -6.24 -0.09 0.89
N GLY A 78 -5.69 0.04 -0.32
CA GLY A 78 -5.95 1.15 -1.23
C GLY A 78 -7.12 0.81 -2.18
N HIS A 79 -6.97 1.04 -3.49
CA HIS A 79 -8.00 0.65 -4.47
C HIS A 79 -8.10 -0.85 -4.77
N GLY A 80 -7.30 -1.71 -4.14
CA GLY A 80 -7.35 -3.16 -4.36
C GLY A 80 -6.88 -3.61 -5.75
N THR A 81 -5.97 -2.86 -6.38
CA THR A 81 -5.47 -3.15 -7.73
C THR A 81 -4.33 -4.17 -7.77
N SER A 82 -3.93 -4.72 -6.62
CA SER A 82 -2.87 -5.72 -6.55
C SER A 82 -3.36 -7.05 -7.12
N GLY A 83 -2.49 -7.75 -7.84
CA GLY A 83 -2.73 -9.11 -8.34
C GLY A 83 -2.19 -10.21 -7.43
N TYR A 84 -1.65 -9.86 -6.25
CA TYR A 84 -0.90 -10.78 -5.40
C TYR A 84 -1.64 -11.22 -4.11
N GLY A 85 -2.89 -10.79 -3.91
CA GLY A 85 -3.71 -11.20 -2.77
C GLY A 85 -3.42 -10.46 -1.46
N GLY A 86 -2.49 -9.49 -1.46
CA GLY A 86 -2.06 -8.78 -0.24
C GLY A 86 -3.15 -7.93 0.43
N ALA A 87 -4.23 -7.60 -0.29
CA ALA A 87 -5.38 -6.86 0.22
C ALA A 87 -6.58 -7.75 0.56
N LEU A 88 -6.43 -9.08 0.51
CA LEU A 88 -7.52 -10.02 0.77
C LEU A 88 -7.72 -10.27 2.27
N PRO A 89 -8.95 -10.16 2.79
CA PRO A 89 -9.29 -10.48 4.18
C PRO A 89 -9.43 -12.00 4.40
N THR A 90 -8.30 -12.72 4.27
CA THR A 90 -8.24 -14.19 4.34
C THR A 90 -8.63 -14.78 5.71
N LYS A 91 -8.70 -13.95 6.76
CA LYS A 91 -9.05 -14.36 8.14
C LYS A 91 -10.26 -13.60 8.70
N GLY A 92 -11.04 -12.94 7.84
CA GLY A 92 -12.03 -11.98 8.29
C GLY A 92 -11.38 -10.65 8.72
N GLY A 93 -12.16 -9.85 9.42
CA GLY A 93 -11.70 -8.66 10.12
C GLY A 93 -12.19 -7.35 9.52
N LEU A 94 -11.50 -6.29 9.93
CA LEU A 94 -11.73 -4.93 9.47
C LEU A 94 -10.82 -4.65 8.27
N VAL A 95 -11.42 -4.34 7.12
CA VAL A 95 -10.67 -3.76 6.01
C VAL A 95 -10.54 -2.26 6.26
N LEU A 96 -9.30 -1.79 6.30
CA LEU A 96 -8.95 -0.39 6.52
C LEU A 96 -8.64 0.26 5.17
N ASP A 97 -9.62 0.94 4.60
CA ASP A 97 -9.56 1.57 3.29
C ASP A 97 -8.99 2.98 3.38
N MET A 98 -7.75 3.12 2.90
CA MET A 98 -6.97 4.34 2.98
C MET A 98 -7.35 5.38 1.93
N THR A 99 -8.27 5.09 1.00
CA THR A 99 -8.57 5.94 -0.18
C THR A 99 -9.12 7.32 0.15
N ARG A 100 -9.61 7.55 1.39
CA ARG A 100 -10.02 8.88 1.87
C ARG A 100 -8.84 9.76 2.27
N MET A 101 -7.68 9.19 2.60
CA MET A 101 -6.44 9.93 2.84
C MET A 101 -5.75 10.26 1.52
N ASN A 102 -6.38 11.09 0.68
CA ASN A 102 -5.98 11.33 -0.72
C ASN A 102 -5.56 12.78 -1.02
N GLY A 103 -5.26 13.55 0.02
CA GLY A 103 -4.80 14.93 -0.12
C GLY A 103 -3.38 15.04 -0.66
N ILE A 104 -3.09 16.19 -1.28
CA ILE A 104 -1.73 16.70 -1.51
C ILE A 104 -1.52 17.77 -0.45
N TYR A 105 -0.48 17.62 0.37
CA TYR A 105 -0.29 18.45 1.55
C TYR A 105 0.75 19.56 1.33
N ASP A 106 1.85 19.23 0.66
CA ASP A 106 2.92 20.18 0.37
C ASP A 106 3.70 19.81 -0.90
N ILE A 107 4.26 20.81 -1.57
CA ILE A 107 5.19 20.64 -2.68
C ILE A 107 6.37 21.61 -2.54
N ASP A 108 7.57 21.06 -2.37
CA ASP A 108 8.80 21.83 -2.31
C ASP A 108 9.58 21.67 -3.62
N LYS A 109 9.47 22.69 -4.49
CA LYS A 109 10.20 22.74 -5.76
C LYS A 109 11.70 22.95 -5.60
N GLY A 110 12.15 23.42 -4.44
CA GLY A 110 13.57 23.58 -4.12
C GLY A 110 14.25 22.25 -3.84
N SER A 111 13.61 21.39 -3.04
CA SER A 111 14.09 20.04 -2.72
C SER A 111 13.57 18.96 -3.68
N MET A 112 12.64 19.30 -4.57
CA MET A 112 11.97 18.38 -5.50
C MET A 112 11.21 17.26 -4.77
N THR A 113 10.51 17.63 -3.69
CA THR A 113 9.71 16.70 -2.88
C THR A 113 8.22 17.08 -2.89
N ILE A 114 7.37 16.08 -2.68
CA ILE A 114 5.91 16.24 -2.57
C ILE A 114 5.37 15.37 -1.45
N GLU A 115 4.56 15.96 -0.58
CA GLU A 115 3.90 15.26 0.52
C GLU A 115 2.44 14.96 0.14
N VAL A 116 2.06 13.69 0.21
CA VAL A 116 0.72 13.23 -0.18
C VAL A 116 0.18 12.19 0.77
N GLY A 117 -1.15 12.07 0.80
CA GLY A 117 -1.82 11.00 1.53
C GLY A 117 -1.66 9.63 0.86
N ALA A 118 -1.57 8.58 1.66
CA ALA A 118 -1.38 7.21 1.19
C ALA A 118 -2.48 6.70 0.23
N GLY A 119 -3.68 7.29 0.29
CA GLY A 119 -4.83 6.96 -0.53
C GLY A 119 -4.90 7.70 -1.87
N ILE A 120 -3.99 8.63 -2.17
CA ILE A 120 -4.02 9.36 -3.44
C ILE A 120 -3.77 8.40 -4.61
N ILE A 121 -4.56 8.55 -5.68
CA ILE A 121 -4.36 7.82 -6.94
C ILE A 121 -3.16 8.41 -7.66
N TRP A 122 -2.26 7.55 -8.14
CA TRP A 122 -1.08 7.97 -8.91
C TRP A 122 -1.42 8.85 -10.11
N GLY A 123 -2.46 8.52 -10.89
CA GLY A 123 -2.91 9.35 -12.01
C GLY A 123 -3.25 10.78 -11.62
N ARG A 124 -3.95 10.97 -10.49
CA ARG A 124 -4.25 12.32 -9.97
C ARG A 124 -3.01 13.08 -9.53
N LEU A 125 -2.05 12.36 -8.93
CA LEU A 125 -0.77 12.94 -8.56
C LEU A 125 0.03 13.38 -9.79
N LEU A 126 0.04 12.56 -10.85
CA LEU A 126 0.71 12.88 -12.11
C LEU A 126 0.08 14.08 -12.81
N GLU A 127 -1.26 14.14 -12.89
CA GLU A 127 -1.99 15.29 -13.43
C GLU A 127 -1.64 16.58 -12.68
N TYR A 128 -1.65 16.54 -11.34
CA TYR A 128 -1.26 17.69 -10.51
C TYR A 128 0.19 18.12 -10.75
N LEU A 129 1.12 17.16 -10.85
CA LEU A 129 2.53 17.48 -11.11
C LEU A 129 2.73 18.06 -12.51
N GLU A 130 1.99 17.57 -13.52
CA GLU A 130 2.04 18.09 -14.88
C GLU A 130 1.62 19.57 -14.94
N ASP A 131 0.53 19.94 -14.24
CA ASP A 131 0.09 21.33 -14.10
C ASP A 131 1.16 22.23 -13.45
N GLU A 132 1.99 21.66 -12.57
CA GLU A 132 3.10 22.34 -11.91
C GLU A 132 4.41 22.33 -12.74
N GLY A 133 4.41 21.71 -13.92
CA GLY A 133 5.57 21.55 -14.80
C GLY A 133 6.59 20.51 -14.31
N LEU A 134 6.14 19.53 -13.53
CA LEU A 134 6.95 18.54 -12.83
C LEU A 134 6.49 17.10 -13.17
N SER A 135 7.29 16.12 -12.77
CA SER A 135 6.95 14.69 -12.81
C SER A 135 7.76 13.95 -11.76
N VAL A 136 7.24 12.81 -11.30
CA VAL A 136 8.04 11.83 -10.57
C VAL A 136 9.00 11.09 -11.51
N ALA A 137 10.10 10.57 -10.96
CA ALA A 137 11.07 9.79 -11.74
C ALA A 137 10.60 8.36 -12.04
N THR A 138 9.80 7.79 -11.14
CA THR A 138 9.27 6.44 -11.26
C THR A 138 7.79 6.38 -10.84
N TYR A 139 6.97 5.64 -11.59
CA TYR A 139 5.55 5.43 -11.28
C TYR A 139 5.02 4.09 -11.84
N PRO A 140 3.90 3.56 -11.30
CA PRO A 140 3.34 2.29 -11.75
C PRO A 140 2.62 2.36 -13.11
N SER A 141 2.58 1.25 -13.85
CA SER A 141 1.69 1.11 -15.01
C SER A 141 0.20 1.13 -14.63
N SER A 142 -0.12 0.73 -13.39
CA SER A 142 -1.46 0.82 -12.81
C SER A 142 -1.81 2.22 -12.29
N ALA A 143 -1.01 3.24 -12.60
CA ALA A 143 -1.21 4.62 -12.17
C ALA A 143 -2.65 5.16 -12.31
N PRO A 144 -3.44 4.81 -13.35
CA PRO A 144 -4.83 5.29 -13.46
C PRO A 144 -5.75 4.94 -12.28
N SER A 145 -5.39 3.96 -11.44
CA SER A 145 -6.25 3.50 -10.35
C SER A 145 -5.53 3.17 -9.04
N CYS A 146 -4.26 2.74 -9.08
CA CYS A 146 -3.56 2.36 -7.86
C CYS A 146 -3.20 3.58 -7.01
N THR A 147 -3.17 3.37 -5.69
CA THR A 147 -2.83 4.40 -4.72
C THR A 147 -1.33 4.45 -4.44
N VAL A 148 -0.80 5.61 -4.06
CA VAL A 148 0.61 5.77 -3.65
C VAL A 148 0.98 4.80 -2.52
N GLY A 149 0.22 4.77 -1.44
CA GLY A 149 0.49 3.88 -0.29
C GLY A 149 0.40 2.40 -0.64
N GLY A 150 -0.53 2.02 -1.52
CA GLY A 150 -0.63 0.65 -2.03
C GLY A 150 0.61 0.22 -2.84
N TRP A 151 1.19 1.12 -3.64
CA TRP A 151 2.39 0.83 -4.41
C TRP A 151 3.66 0.79 -3.53
N VAL A 152 3.74 1.68 -2.52
CA VAL A 152 4.75 1.64 -1.47
C VAL A 152 4.73 0.29 -0.74
N ALA A 153 3.55 -0.13 -0.26
CA ALA A 153 3.39 -1.38 0.49
C ALA A 153 3.74 -2.64 -0.34
N ALA A 154 3.61 -2.56 -1.67
CA ALA A 154 3.92 -3.64 -2.59
C ALA A 154 5.39 -3.68 -3.06
N GLY A 155 6.25 -2.76 -2.61
CA GLY A 155 7.64 -2.67 -3.09
C GLY A 155 7.71 -2.30 -4.58
N GLY A 156 6.81 -1.42 -5.02
CA GLY A 156 6.56 -1.10 -6.41
C GLY A 156 7.77 -0.78 -7.29
N CYS A 157 7.84 -1.44 -8.44
CA CYS A 157 8.71 -1.09 -9.58
C CYS A 157 7.84 -0.85 -10.82
N GLY A 158 8.26 0.05 -11.72
CA GLY A 158 7.43 0.49 -12.83
C GLY A 158 8.18 1.30 -13.88
N ILE A 159 7.48 2.24 -14.53
CA ILE A 159 8.06 3.15 -15.52
C ILE A 159 9.17 3.94 -14.83
N GLY A 160 10.35 4.02 -15.44
CA GLY A 160 11.49 4.75 -14.91
C GLY A 160 12.40 3.94 -13.97
N SER A 161 11.94 2.80 -13.43
CA SER A 161 12.67 2.09 -12.37
C SER A 161 14.06 1.60 -12.77
N THR A 162 14.27 1.22 -14.03
CA THR A 162 15.59 0.79 -14.52
C THR A 162 16.66 1.86 -14.38
N LYS A 163 16.29 3.14 -14.45
CA LYS A 163 17.21 4.27 -14.35
C LYS A 163 17.22 4.91 -12.97
N TYR A 164 16.05 4.98 -12.31
CA TYR A 164 15.85 5.79 -11.12
C TYR A 164 15.54 4.99 -9.85
N GLY A 165 15.41 3.67 -9.94
CA GLY A 165 15.01 2.82 -8.81
C GLY A 165 13.48 2.66 -8.68
N GLY A 166 13.08 1.72 -7.84
CA GLY A 166 11.68 1.50 -7.48
C GLY A 166 11.17 2.54 -6.50
N ILE A 167 9.96 2.35 -5.97
CA ILE A 167 9.34 3.25 -4.99
C ILE A 167 10.21 3.44 -3.75
N ARG A 168 10.99 2.43 -3.35
CA ARG A 168 11.88 2.48 -2.20
C ARG A 168 12.92 3.60 -2.33
N GLU A 169 13.47 3.80 -3.52
CA GLU A 169 14.44 4.86 -3.81
C GLU A 169 13.79 6.23 -4.00
N GLN A 170 12.46 6.30 -4.16
CA GLN A 170 11.72 7.55 -4.34
C GLN A 170 11.13 8.10 -3.02
N VAL A 171 10.98 7.28 -1.99
CA VAL A 171 10.36 7.69 -0.72
C VAL A 171 11.39 8.39 0.17
N VAL A 172 11.11 9.66 0.47
CA VAL A 172 11.90 10.49 1.39
C VAL A 172 11.46 10.29 2.83
N GLU A 173 10.19 10.43 3.16
CA GLU A 173 9.65 10.26 4.51
C GLU A 173 8.29 9.56 4.43
N MET A 174 7.96 8.76 5.45
CA MET A 174 6.62 8.24 5.66
C MET A 174 6.18 8.49 7.09
N THR A 175 4.90 8.82 7.24
CA THR A 175 4.19 8.65 8.51
C THR A 175 3.56 7.26 8.53
N VAL A 176 3.95 6.42 9.49
CA VAL A 176 3.50 5.02 9.62
C VAL A 176 2.81 4.85 10.95
N VAL A 177 1.65 4.19 10.94
CA VAL A 177 0.95 3.81 12.17
C VAL A 177 1.20 2.34 12.45
N LEU A 178 1.85 2.05 13.58
CA LEU A 178 2.18 0.70 14.02
C LEU A 178 0.96 -0.03 14.61
N PRO A 179 1.01 -1.37 14.79
CA PRO A 179 -0.13 -2.13 15.30
C PRO A 179 -0.62 -1.72 16.70
N ASP A 180 0.22 -1.15 17.56
CA ASP A 180 -0.20 -0.53 18.84
C ASP A 180 -0.72 0.90 18.70
N GLY A 181 -0.87 1.38 17.47
CA GLY A 181 -1.26 2.75 17.15
C GLY A 181 -0.19 3.78 17.48
N GLU A 182 1.06 3.39 17.72
CA GLU A 182 2.14 4.38 17.69
C GLU A 182 2.26 4.97 16.28
N ILE A 183 2.36 6.30 16.19
CA ILE A 183 2.60 6.99 14.93
C ILE A 183 4.07 7.35 14.88
N ILE A 184 4.78 6.79 13.92
CA ILE A 184 6.20 7.05 13.69
C ILE A 184 6.39 7.81 12.37
N LYS A 185 7.48 8.59 12.30
CA LYS A 185 8.01 9.14 11.05
C LYS A 185 9.32 8.46 10.72
N THR A 186 9.53 8.10 9.46
CA THR A 186 10.68 7.25 9.08
C THR A 186 12.01 8.00 8.97
N ILE A 187 12.03 9.33 8.81
CA ILE A 187 13.29 10.11 8.70
C ILE A 187 13.24 11.38 9.56
N GLU A 188 14.39 11.76 10.13
CA GLU A 188 14.60 13.02 10.87
C GLU A 188 15.45 14.04 10.09
N LYS A 189 16.19 13.66 9.01
CA LYS A 189 16.96 14.58 8.11
C LYS A 189 17.16 14.10 6.66
N ILE A 190 16.96 15.03 5.71
CA ILE A 190 17.13 14.88 4.24
C ILE A 190 18.60 14.70 3.80
N ASP A 191 19.58 15.13 4.62
CA ASP A 191 21.00 15.20 4.27
C ASP A 191 21.70 13.83 4.07
N ASP A 192 21.02 12.72 4.35
CA ASP A 192 21.59 11.37 4.35
C ASP A 192 21.03 10.44 3.24
N ILE A 193 20.06 10.91 2.45
CA ILE A 193 19.38 10.10 1.41
C ILE A 193 20.31 9.76 0.23
N PHE A 194 21.37 10.54 0.02
CA PHE A 194 22.34 10.32 -1.07
C PHE A 194 23.74 9.89 -0.58
N LYS A 195 23.90 9.55 0.69
CA LYS A 195 25.17 9.00 1.20
C LYS A 195 25.12 7.48 1.23
N ASP A 196 26.25 6.86 0.87
CA ASP A 196 26.45 5.44 1.16
C ASP A 196 26.26 5.20 2.67
N GLY A 197 25.61 4.11 3.03
CA GLY A 197 25.37 3.74 4.44
C GLY A 197 24.18 4.43 5.12
N SER A 198 23.21 4.95 4.36
CA SER A 198 21.90 5.32 4.91
C SER A 198 21.26 4.14 5.67
N PRO A 199 20.58 4.38 6.81
CA PRO A 199 20.05 3.30 7.65
C PRO A 199 19.12 2.40 6.84
N GLU A 200 19.22 1.08 7.09
CA GLU A 200 18.50 0.09 6.30
C GLU A 200 16.98 0.33 6.33
N PRO A 201 16.32 0.47 5.16
CA PRO A 201 14.88 0.69 5.08
C PRO A 201 14.07 -0.41 5.78
N PHE A 202 13.02 0.01 6.48
CA PHE A 202 12.06 -0.83 7.21
C PHE A 202 11.45 -1.99 6.40
N PHE A 203 11.45 -1.92 5.05
CA PHE A 203 10.89 -2.92 4.15
C PHE A 203 11.92 -3.81 3.44
N LYS A 204 13.15 -3.91 3.95
CA LYS A 204 14.10 -4.90 3.42
C LYS A 204 13.61 -6.30 3.78
N GLY A 205 12.94 -6.95 2.83
CA GLY A 205 12.75 -8.41 2.86
C GLY A 205 14.11 -9.09 2.90
N ASP A 206 14.20 -10.24 3.56
CA ASP A 206 15.46 -10.97 3.77
C ASP A 206 16.23 -11.12 2.44
N ASP A 207 17.48 -10.65 2.41
CA ASP A 207 18.40 -10.66 1.25
C ASP A 207 18.80 -12.07 0.79
N ASP A 208 18.21 -13.13 1.34
CA ASP A 208 18.58 -14.52 1.06
C ASP A 208 18.02 -15.07 -0.27
N PHE A 209 17.33 -14.26 -1.07
CA PHE A 209 16.90 -14.62 -2.43
C PHE A 209 17.95 -14.21 -3.48
N TYR A 210 19.04 -14.98 -3.58
CA TYR A 210 19.89 -14.95 -4.76
C TYR A 210 19.20 -15.64 -5.93
N TYR A 211 18.82 -14.89 -6.96
CA TYR A 211 18.52 -15.43 -8.28
C TYR A 211 19.84 -15.91 -8.89
N GLN A 212 20.11 -17.22 -8.88
CA GLN A 212 21.25 -17.77 -9.61
C GLN A 212 20.96 -17.66 -11.11
N SER A 213 21.50 -16.63 -11.75
CA SER A 213 21.57 -16.55 -13.20
C SER A 213 22.82 -17.30 -13.69
N GLU A 214 22.77 -18.64 -13.71
CA GLU A 214 23.63 -19.40 -14.61
C GLU A 214 22.85 -19.59 -15.91
N VAL A 215 23.06 -18.68 -16.86
CA VAL A 215 22.72 -18.93 -18.26
C VAL A 215 23.83 -19.83 -18.81
N SER A 216 23.54 -21.12 -18.97
CA SER A 216 24.39 -22.01 -19.74
C SER A 216 24.38 -21.56 -21.20
N GLU A 217 25.53 -21.14 -21.71
CA GLU A 217 25.78 -21.00 -23.15
C GLU A 217 25.73 -22.39 -23.79
N GLU A 218 24.55 -22.84 -24.21
CA GLU A 218 24.42 -23.92 -25.18
C GLU A 218 24.08 -23.35 -26.56
N THR A 219 25.00 -23.65 -27.46
CA THR A 219 25.20 -23.27 -28.86
C THR A 219 23.96 -23.29 -29.75
N ASP A 220 23.77 -22.17 -30.46
CA ASP A 220 22.86 -21.99 -31.58
C ASP A 220 23.55 -22.48 -32.88
N GLU A 221 23.53 -23.80 -33.13
CA GLU A 221 23.89 -24.39 -34.43
C GLU A 221 23.00 -25.60 -34.70
N GLN A 222 21.81 -25.38 -35.27
CA GLN A 222 21.15 -26.24 -36.28
C GLN A 222 19.70 -25.79 -36.52
N ALA A 223 19.50 -24.81 -37.40
CA ALA A 223 18.20 -24.56 -38.02
C ALA A 223 18.31 -23.87 -39.39
N THR A 224 19.17 -24.39 -40.28
CA THR A 224 19.04 -24.15 -41.74
C THR A 224 19.54 -25.34 -42.54
N SER A 225 18.64 -26.26 -42.87
CA SER A 225 18.61 -27.05 -44.12
C SER A 225 17.32 -27.82 -44.23
#